data_AF-A0A6I9Y3L1-F1
#
_entry.id   AF-A0A6I9Y3L1-F1
#
_cell.length_a   1.000
_cell.length_b   1.000
_cell.length_c   1.000
_cell.angle_alpha   90.00
_cell.angle_beta   90.00
_cell.angle_gamma   90.00
#
_symmetry.space_group_name_H-M   'P 1'
#
loop_
_entity.id
_entity.type
_entity.pdbx_description
1 polymer ?
#
loop_
_entity_poly.entity_id
_entity_poly.type
_entity_poly.pdbx_seq_one_letter_code
_entity_poly.pdbx_strand_id
1 'polypeptide(L)'
;MEALRIWLVLAVLCNFCERIMPCGLSTHIEIAHRGLEFFSQQDGQVDYRKLILAHQDAYQAGTVYPDAFYPVICQSGLFHSVSEDTHWSPFLNTSIHYIRKNYPQPWEEATEKLVAFLFGIASHMVADVSWHSLGIEQGFLRAMAAIDFHGSYSQAHSTGDFGGDVLSQYELDFDYLKASWYVPVKDLLSIYEDYYGKEVITENAIVECTYLQLLDLYAEIIAAAKLYPIYANKSPFLVDKFYDYFLGGVDDMAFSSNNIFQLTSWMLNYGTSGCFIPENPLFIRCEDEQRNFPMFKESRTQHQKKIASGVAKSVEKNISYTERGVYLKVPNWTMVMSFESKHE
;
A
#
# COMPACT_ATOMS: atom_id res chain seq x y z
N MET A 1 -21.72 -33.69 10.73
CA MET A 1 -21.70 -32.69 11.83
C MET A 1 -20.50 -31.75 11.72
N GLU A 2 -19.33 -32.21 11.30
CA GLU A 2 -18.17 -31.31 11.11
C GLU A 2 -18.29 -30.36 9.92
N ALA A 3 -18.82 -30.82 8.79
CA ALA A 3 -19.10 -29.94 7.64
C ALA A 3 -20.01 -28.76 8.02
N LEU A 4 -21.05 -28.99 8.82
CA LEU A 4 -21.97 -27.95 9.26
C LEU A 4 -21.28 -26.92 10.19
N ARG A 5 -20.29 -27.35 10.99
CA ARG A 5 -19.46 -26.46 11.81
C ARG A 5 -18.51 -25.63 10.97
N ILE A 6 -17.91 -26.19 9.91
CA ILE A 6 -17.06 -25.47 8.96
C ILE A 6 -17.89 -24.41 8.20
N TRP A 7 -19.09 -24.76 7.74
CA TRP A 7 -20.01 -23.80 7.10
C TRP A 7 -20.49 -22.69 8.06
N LEU A 8 -20.73 -23.01 9.34
CA LEU A 8 -21.07 -22.01 10.36
C LEU A 8 -19.89 -21.11 10.71
N VAL A 9 -18.66 -21.63 10.76
CA VAL A 9 -17.44 -20.84 10.99
C VAL A 9 -17.15 -19.94 9.78
N LEU A 10 -17.29 -20.44 8.55
CA LEU A 10 -17.17 -19.66 7.32
C LEU A 10 -18.27 -18.59 7.22
N ALA A 11 -19.52 -18.90 7.59
CA ALA A 11 -20.61 -17.93 7.58
C ALA A 11 -20.47 -16.84 8.66
N VAL A 12 -19.91 -17.18 9.82
CA VAL A 12 -19.57 -16.20 10.88
C VAL A 12 -18.37 -15.35 10.46
N LEU A 13 -17.35 -15.93 9.82
CA LEU A 13 -16.24 -15.18 9.23
C LEU A 13 -16.73 -14.24 8.12
N CYS A 14 -17.61 -14.68 7.22
CA CYS A 14 -18.19 -13.82 6.16
C CYS A 14 -18.99 -12.64 6.72
N ASN A 15 -19.80 -12.82 7.77
CA ASN A 15 -20.59 -11.73 8.36
C ASN A 15 -19.75 -10.73 9.18
N PHE A 16 -18.56 -11.12 9.66
CA PHE A 16 -17.61 -10.22 10.31
C PHE A 16 -16.60 -9.59 9.33
N CYS A 17 -16.40 -10.18 8.15
CA CYS A 17 -15.49 -9.67 7.11
C CYS A 17 -15.98 -8.39 6.43
N GLU A 18 -17.30 -8.10 6.41
CA GLU A 18 -17.81 -6.89 5.73
C GLU A 18 -17.33 -5.55 6.35
N ARG A 19 -16.61 -5.58 7.48
CA ARG A 19 -16.12 -4.36 8.16
C ARG A 19 -14.63 -4.35 8.48
N ILE A 20 -13.88 -5.35 8.03
CA ILE A 20 -12.46 -5.53 8.40
C ILE A 20 -11.68 -6.09 7.20
N MET A 21 -12.01 -5.70 5.97
CA MET A 21 -11.15 -6.04 4.84
C MET A 21 -10.11 -4.94 4.74
N PRO A 22 -8.82 -5.21 5.01
CA PRO A 22 -7.78 -4.39 4.41
C PRO A 22 -7.98 -4.45 2.89
N CYS A 23 -7.83 -3.29 2.27
CA CYS A 23 -8.20 -3.04 0.89
C CYS A 23 -6.91 -2.93 0.08
N GLY A 24 -6.73 -3.75 -0.94
CA GLY A 24 -5.69 -3.56 -1.95
C GLY A 24 -4.30 -4.10 -1.61
N LEU A 25 -4.11 -5.01 -0.63
CA LEU A 25 -2.75 -5.42 -0.22
C LEU A 25 -1.96 -6.02 -1.39
N SER A 26 -2.47 -7.10 -1.98
CA SER A 26 -1.79 -7.76 -3.11
C SER A 26 -1.87 -6.94 -4.40
N THR A 27 -2.96 -6.20 -4.60
CA THR A 27 -3.13 -5.30 -5.74
C THR A 27 -2.09 -4.19 -5.75
N HIS A 28 -1.83 -3.52 -4.62
CA HIS A 28 -0.80 -2.49 -4.52
C HIS A 28 0.59 -3.06 -4.78
N ILE A 29 0.88 -4.26 -4.25
CA ILE A 29 2.17 -4.92 -4.49
C ILE A 29 2.35 -5.26 -5.97
N GLU A 30 1.31 -5.73 -6.65
CA GLU A 30 1.35 -5.97 -8.10
C GLU A 30 1.59 -4.69 -8.89
N ILE A 31 0.87 -3.61 -8.57
CA ILE A 31 1.04 -2.30 -9.22
C ILE A 31 2.49 -1.81 -9.07
N ALA A 32 3.02 -1.89 -7.86
CA ALA A 32 4.40 -1.51 -7.56
C ALA A 32 5.40 -2.39 -8.33
N HIS A 33 5.19 -3.71 -8.33
CA HIS A 33 5.99 -4.67 -9.08
C HIS A 33 6.05 -4.33 -10.57
N ARG A 34 4.90 -4.10 -11.22
CA ARG A 34 4.82 -3.69 -12.62
C ARG A 34 5.42 -2.32 -12.87
N GLY A 35 5.22 -1.37 -11.97
CA GLY A 35 5.78 -0.02 -12.08
C GLY A 35 7.30 -0.01 -12.16
N LEU A 36 7.96 -0.99 -11.52
CA LEU A 36 9.39 -1.20 -11.64
C LEU A 36 9.83 -1.74 -13.00
N GLU A 37 9.00 -2.48 -13.74
CA GLU A 37 9.43 -3.10 -15.01
C GLU A 37 9.99 -2.05 -15.98
N PHE A 38 9.31 -0.92 -16.09
CA PHE A 38 9.68 0.19 -16.99
C PHE A 38 10.55 1.26 -16.32
N PHE A 39 10.90 1.10 -15.04
CA PHE A 39 11.72 2.07 -14.31
C PHE A 39 13.17 1.90 -14.71
N SER A 40 13.63 2.72 -15.65
CA SER A 40 14.94 2.60 -16.32
C SER A 40 15.84 3.81 -16.09
N GLN A 41 15.39 4.80 -15.32
CA GLN A 41 16.10 6.06 -15.15
C GLN A 41 17.27 5.90 -14.16
N GLN A 42 18.45 6.29 -14.62
CA GLN A 42 19.62 6.55 -13.78
C GLN A 42 19.75 8.06 -13.62
N ASP A 43 19.22 8.59 -12.52
CA ASP A 43 19.42 9.99 -12.14
C ASP A 43 20.53 10.10 -11.10
N GLY A 44 21.47 11.01 -11.35
CA GLY A 44 22.59 11.24 -10.43
C GLY A 44 23.56 10.05 -10.35
N GLN A 45 23.99 9.72 -9.13
CA GLN A 45 24.97 8.64 -8.88
C GLN A 45 24.33 7.33 -8.43
N VAL A 46 23.02 7.30 -8.19
CA VAL A 46 22.31 6.14 -7.64
C VAL A 46 21.48 5.48 -8.73
N ASP A 47 21.71 4.18 -8.94
CA ASP A 47 20.82 3.34 -9.73
C ASP A 47 19.64 2.91 -8.86
N TYR A 48 18.59 3.72 -8.83
CA TYR A 48 17.42 3.49 -7.98
C TYR A 48 16.70 2.19 -8.32
N ARG A 49 16.64 1.81 -9.61
CA ARG A 49 16.04 0.53 -9.99
C ARG A 49 16.80 -0.63 -9.35
N LYS A 50 18.12 -0.64 -9.47
CA LYS A 50 18.97 -1.67 -8.86
C LYS A 50 18.86 -1.68 -7.33
N LEU A 51 18.82 -0.50 -6.71
CA LEU A 51 18.63 -0.35 -5.27
C LEU A 51 17.29 -0.96 -4.82
N ILE A 52 16.19 -0.64 -5.50
CA ILE A 52 14.86 -1.17 -5.14
C ILE A 52 14.78 -2.68 -5.38
N LEU A 53 15.39 -3.19 -6.46
CA LEU A 53 15.46 -4.64 -6.73
C LEU A 53 16.28 -5.40 -5.68
N ALA A 54 17.30 -4.77 -5.10
CA ALA A 54 18.08 -5.35 -4.02
C ALA A 54 17.31 -5.41 -2.69
N HIS A 55 16.37 -4.48 -2.47
CA HIS A 55 15.65 -4.26 -1.21
C HIS A 55 14.13 -4.45 -1.35
N GLN A 56 13.73 -5.53 -2.03
CA GLN A 56 12.31 -5.88 -2.24
C GLN A 56 11.53 -6.11 -0.94
N ASP A 57 12.21 -6.53 0.12
CA ASP A 57 11.62 -6.69 1.46
C ASP A 57 11.15 -5.38 2.07
N ALA A 58 11.87 -4.29 1.83
CA ALA A 58 11.47 -2.95 2.26
C ALA A 58 10.48 -2.31 1.27
N TYR A 59 10.71 -2.50 -0.03
CA TYR A 59 9.84 -1.96 -1.08
C TYR A 59 8.39 -2.49 -0.98
N GLN A 60 8.21 -3.81 -0.85
CA GLN A 60 6.88 -4.40 -0.70
C GLN A 60 6.20 -3.96 0.60
N ALA A 61 6.96 -3.86 1.70
CA ALA A 61 6.44 -3.36 2.96
C ALA A 61 5.94 -1.91 2.86
N GLY A 62 6.70 -1.05 2.19
CA GLY A 62 6.32 0.34 1.95
C GLY A 62 5.09 0.50 1.05
N THR A 63 4.87 -0.46 0.15
CA THR A 63 3.76 -0.44 -0.82
C THR A 63 2.37 -0.58 -0.18
N VAL A 64 2.28 -1.24 0.97
CA VAL A 64 1.02 -1.36 1.73
C VAL A 64 1.02 -0.50 2.99
N TYR A 65 2.17 0.07 3.36
CA TYR A 65 2.34 0.79 4.61
C TYR A 65 1.34 1.93 4.87
N PRO A 66 0.93 2.73 3.87
CA PRO A 66 -0.03 3.81 4.12
C PRO A 66 -1.33 3.32 4.76
N ASP A 67 -1.77 2.08 4.47
CA ASP A 67 -2.97 1.48 5.05
C ASP A 67 -2.80 0.90 6.47
N ALA A 68 -1.58 0.86 7.01
CA ALA A 68 -1.26 0.07 8.20
C ALA A 68 -2.14 0.41 9.42
N PHE A 69 -2.57 1.66 9.54
CA PHE A 69 -3.24 2.19 10.71
C PHE A 69 -4.76 2.35 10.56
N TYR A 70 -5.33 1.95 9.41
CA TYR A 70 -6.77 1.91 9.22
C TYR A 70 -7.47 0.78 9.98
N PRO A 71 -6.96 -0.47 9.98
CA PRO A 71 -7.68 -1.58 10.56
C PRO A 71 -7.93 -1.38 12.05
N VAL A 72 -9.17 -1.54 12.48
CA VAL A 72 -9.56 -1.45 13.90
C VAL A 72 -8.82 -2.49 14.75
N ILE A 73 -8.46 -3.63 14.16
CA ILE A 73 -7.67 -4.67 14.83
C ILE A 73 -6.27 -4.16 15.21
N CYS A 74 -5.70 -3.20 14.46
CA CYS A 74 -4.47 -2.56 14.88
C CYS A 74 -4.76 -1.34 15.77
N GLN A 75 -4.33 -1.40 17.04
CA GLN A 75 -4.36 -0.26 17.95
C GLN A 75 -5.74 0.45 18.02
N SER A 76 -6.84 -0.28 17.79
CA SER A 76 -8.20 0.27 17.74
C SER A 76 -8.43 1.34 16.65
N GLY A 77 -7.64 1.34 15.57
CA GLY A 77 -7.69 2.36 14.51
C GLY A 77 -7.30 3.76 14.98
N LEU A 78 -6.59 3.87 16.11
CA LEU A 78 -6.25 5.15 16.76
C LEU A 78 -5.42 6.06 15.85
N PHE A 79 -4.58 5.48 14.99
CA PHE A 79 -3.66 6.19 14.12
C PHE A 79 -4.17 6.32 12.69
N HIS A 80 -5.49 6.21 12.46
CA HIS A 80 -6.09 6.36 11.13
C HIS A 80 -5.67 7.67 10.44
N SER A 81 -5.59 8.80 11.16
CA SER A 81 -5.12 10.06 10.56
C SER A 81 -3.67 10.01 10.11
N VAL A 82 -2.83 9.22 10.78
CA VAL A 82 -1.44 8.99 10.38
C VAL A 82 -1.40 8.18 9.08
N SER A 83 -2.27 7.17 8.95
CA SER A 83 -2.49 6.48 7.67
C SER A 83 -2.89 7.47 6.58
N GLU A 84 -3.96 8.25 6.77
CA GLU A 84 -4.43 9.25 5.80
C GLU A 84 -3.31 10.19 5.35
N ASP A 85 -2.57 10.79 6.28
CA ASP A 85 -1.47 11.72 5.96
C ASP A 85 -0.34 11.04 5.17
N THR A 86 -0.13 9.73 5.37
CA THR A 86 0.88 8.93 4.66
C THR A 86 0.50 8.66 3.19
N HIS A 87 -0.75 8.91 2.77
CA HIS A 87 -1.18 8.77 1.37
C HIS A 87 -0.86 10.00 0.51
N TRP A 88 -0.36 11.08 1.11
CA TRP A 88 -0.25 12.37 0.43
C TRP A 88 1.20 12.86 0.27
N SER A 89 1.41 13.64 -0.79
CA SER A 89 2.72 14.19 -1.16
C SER A 89 3.44 14.99 -0.07
N PRO A 90 2.76 15.68 0.87
CA PRO A 90 3.42 16.32 2.00
C PRO A 90 4.27 15.33 2.82
N PHE A 91 3.79 14.10 3.05
CA PHE A 91 4.55 13.07 3.75
C PHE A 91 5.76 12.61 2.92
N LEU A 92 5.60 12.41 1.62
CA LEU A 92 6.69 12.10 0.69
C LEU A 92 7.77 13.20 0.71
N ASN A 93 7.36 14.46 0.65
CA ASN A 93 8.26 15.62 0.71
C ASN A 93 9.03 15.67 2.03
N THR A 94 8.36 15.50 3.17
CA THR A 94 9.03 15.45 4.48
C THR A 94 10.01 14.28 4.55
N SER A 95 9.64 13.11 4.04
CA SER A 95 10.52 11.93 3.98
C SER A 95 11.79 12.19 3.15
N ILE A 96 11.65 12.83 1.99
CA ILE A 96 12.78 13.21 1.13
C ILE A 96 13.70 14.20 1.85
N HIS A 97 13.13 15.22 2.49
CA HIS A 97 13.88 16.18 3.28
C HIS A 97 14.64 15.51 4.43
N TYR A 98 13.98 14.60 5.15
CA TYR A 98 14.58 13.82 6.23
C TYR A 98 15.77 13.00 5.72
N ILE A 99 15.59 12.23 4.64
CA ILE A 99 16.65 11.39 4.08
C ILE A 99 17.85 12.25 3.66
N ARG A 100 17.61 13.33 2.91
CA ARG A 100 18.68 14.21 2.41
C ARG A 100 19.43 14.93 3.52
N LYS A 101 18.74 15.29 4.60
CA LYS A 101 19.32 15.99 5.76
C LYS A 101 20.18 15.06 6.61
N ASN A 102 19.75 13.82 6.81
CA ASN A 102 20.36 12.91 7.78
C ASN A 102 21.32 11.89 7.14
N TYR A 103 21.18 11.58 5.86
CA TYR A 103 21.94 10.54 5.17
C TYR A 103 22.54 11.03 3.84
N PRO A 104 23.77 11.59 3.86
CA PRO A 104 24.48 11.92 2.61
C PRO A 104 24.85 10.64 1.84
N GLN A 105 24.87 10.73 0.51
CA GLN A 105 25.35 9.63 -0.35
C GLN A 105 26.88 9.48 -0.25
N PRO A 106 27.44 8.26 -0.44
CA PRO A 106 26.73 7.00 -0.70
C PRO A 106 26.02 6.46 0.54
N TRP A 107 24.86 5.86 0.31
CA TRP A 107 24.02 5.31 1.37
C TRP A 107 24.49 3.94 1.84
N GLU A 108 24.40 3.71 3.15
CA GLU A 108 24.50 2.37 3.73
C GLU A 108 23.21 1.57 3.51
N GLU A 109 23.27 0.26 3.66
CA GLU A 109 22.16 -0.67 3.41
C GLU A 109 20.85 -0.27 4.12
N ALA A 110 20.91 0.16 5.38
CA ALA A 110 19.73 0.59 6.12
C ALA A 110 19.06 1.83 5.50
N THR A 111 19.86 2.76 4.97
CA THR A 111 19.34 3.93 4.26
C THR A 111 18.80 3.54 2.89
N GLU A 112 19.46 2.63 2.18
CA GLU A 112 18.94 2.09 0.92
C GLU A 112 17.57 1.41 1.12
N LYS A 113 17.37 0.67 2.22
CA LYS A 113 16.07 0.09 2.58
C LYS A 113 15.02 1.14 2.90
N LEU A 114 15.36 2.22 3.61
CA LEU A 114 14.45 3.35 3.82
C LEU A 114 14.03 3.98 2.50
N VAL A 115 14.97 4.16 1.57
CA VAL A 115 14.68 4.69 0.23
C VAL A 115 13.77 3.72 -0.53
N ALA A 116 14.08 2.43 -0.56
CA ALA A 116 13.21 1.43 -1.19
C ALA A 116 11.79 1.43 -0.59
N PHE A 117 11.68 1.50 0.74
CA PHE A 117 10.40 1.62 1.44
C PHE A 117 9.60 2.86 0.98
N LEU A 118 10.27 4.01 0.86
CA LEU A 118 9.63 5.25 0.39
C LEU A 118 9.12 5.16 -1.05
N PHE A 119 9.83 4.46 -1.94
CA PHE A 119 9.34 4.20 -3.30
C PHE A 119 8.09 3.31 -3.29
N GLY A 120 8.00 2.35 -2.35
CA GLY A 120 6.78 1.58 -2.14
C GLY A 120 5.61 2.49 -1.78
N ILE A 121 5.81 3.37 -0.80
CA ILE A 121 4.80 4.37 -0.40
C ILE A 121 4.39 5.22 -1.61
N ALA A 122 5.35 5.73 -2.38
CA ALA A 122 5.05 6.56 -3.55
C ALA A 122 4.17 5.85 -4.57
N SER A 123 4.38 4.54 -4.79
CA SER A 123 3.53 3.71 -5.65
C SER A 123 2.10 3.63 -5.13
N HIS A 124 1.94 3.42 -3.83
CA HIS A 124 0.64 3.36 -3.17
C HIS A 124 -0.13 4.67 -3.37
N MET A 125 0.52 5.80 -3.08
CA MET A 125 -0.12 7.13 -3.15
C MET A 125 -0.75 7.41 -4.52
N VAL A 126 -0.07 7.08 -5.62
CA VAL A 126 -0.60 7.35 -6.97
C VAL A 126 -1.65 6.32 -7.42
N ALA A 127 -1.53 5.07 -6.98
CA ALA A 127 -2.52 4.05 -7.23
C ALA A 127 -3.88 4.45 -6.64
N ASP A 128 -3.88 4.85 -5.37
CA ASP A 128 -5.09 5.25 -4.64
C ASP A 128 -5.82 6.44 -5.29
N VAL A 129 -5.06 7.41 -5.78
CA VAL A 129 -5.65 8.57 -6.47
C VAL A 129 -6.47 8.14 -7.67
N SER A 130 -5.91 7.29 -8.54
CA SER A 130 -6.59 6.81 -9.74
C SER A 130 -7.69 5.79 -9.43
N TRP A 131 -7.50 4.94 -8.42
CA TRP A 131 -8.51 3.96 -8.00
C TRP A 131 -9.75 4.63 -7.39
N HIS A 132 -9.55 5.52 -6.42
CA HIS A 132 -10.60 6.17 -5.62
C HIS A 132 -11.09 7.51 -6.21
N SER A 133 -10.50 8.00 -7.31
CA SER A 133 -10.82 9.31 -7.91
C SER A 133 -10.55 10.50 -6.97
N LEU A 134 -9.36 10.53 -6.35
CA LEU A 134 -9.04 11.52 -5.32
C LEU A 134 -8.50 12.81 -5.95
N GLY A 135 -9.38 13.79 -6.20
CA GLY A 135 -9.00 15.04 -6.88
C GLY A 135 -8.90 14.90 -8.40
N ILE A 136 -9.38 13.79 -8.94
CA ILE A 136 -9.62 13.53 -10.37
C ILE A 136 -11.01 12.91 -10.54
N GLU A 137 -11.54 12.95 -11.76
CA GLU A 137 -12.84 12.35 -12.09
C GLU A 137 -12.64 11.04 -12.85
N GLN A 138 -13.63 10.15 -12.79
CA GLN A 138 -13.68 8.90 -13.57
C GLN A 138 -12.61 7.86 -13.24
N GLY A 139 -12.01 7.91 -12.05
CA GLY A 139 -11.18 6.81 -11.56
C GLY A 139 -11.97 5.50 -11.41
N PHE A 140 -11.24 4.41 -11.19
CA PHE A 140 -11.75 3.05 -11.33
C PHE A 140 -13.08 2.80 -10.60
N LEU A 141 -13.13 3.09 -9.29
CA LEU A 141 -14.30 2.84 -8.46
C LEU A 141 -15.50 3.73 -8.83
N ARG A 142 -15.26 4.94 -9.35
CA ARG A 142 -16.35 5.82 -9.84
C ARG A 142 -16.96 5.27 -11.13
N ALA A 143 -16.12 4.77 -12.03
CA ALA A 143 -16.58 4.14 -13.26
C ALA A 143 -17.35 2.85 -12.95
N MET A 144 -16.79 2.00 -12.10
CA MET A 144 -17.43 0.80 -11.61
C MET A 144 -18.77 1.10 -10.92
N ALA A 145 -18.83 2.16 -10.11
CA ALA A 145 -20.08 2.60 -9.49
C ALA A 145 -21.16 2.94 -10.53
N ALA A 146 -20.79 3.68 -11.57
CA ALA A 146 -21.72 4.10 -12.62
C ALA A 146 -22.23 2.92 -13.45
N ILE A 147 -21.40 1.90 -13.68
CA ILE A 147 -21.70 0.78 -14.58
C ILE A 147 -22.42 -0.35 -13.82
N ASP A 148 -21.87 -0.81 -12.69
CA ASP A 148 -22.35 -2.03 -12.02
C ASP A 148 -23.19 -1.74 -10.77
N PHE A 149 -23.07 -0.55 -10.17
CA PHE A 149 -23.72 -0.22 -8.90
C PHE A 149 -24.71 0.94 -8.98
N HIS A 150 -25.25 1.24 -10.16
CA HIS A 150 -26.25 2.29 -10.38
C HIS A 150 -25.86 3.68 -9.79
N GLY A 151 -24.57 4.00 -9.83
CA GLY A 151 -23.99 5.23 -9.27
C GLY A 151 -23.62 5.17 -7.78
N SER A 152 -23.82 4.04 -7.10
CA SER A 152 -23.49 3.89 -5.67
C SER A 152 -21.98 3.71 -5.45
N TYR A 153 -21.27 4.80 -5.20
CA TYR A 153 -19.84 4.76 -4.90
C TYR A 153 -19.52 3.91 -3.66
N SER A 154 -20.36 3.96 -2.62
CA SER A 154 -20.11 3.17 -1.40
C SER A 154 -20.14 1.66 -1.66
N GLN A 155 -21.05 1.17 -2.52
CA GLN A 155 -21.10 -0.26 -2.86
C GLN A 155 -19.94 -0.64 -3.78
N ALA A 156 -19.62 0.23 -4.74
CA ALA A 156 -18.47 0.04 -5.62
C ALA A 156 -17.18 -0.03 -4.80
N HIS A 157 -16.93 0.93 -3.92
CA HIS A 157 -15.77 0.95 -3.02
C HIS A 157 -15.66 -0.33 -2.19
N SER A 158 -16.74 -0.73 -1.49
CA SER A 158 -16.72 -1.97 -0.70
C SER A 158 -16.50 -3.24 -1.52
N THR A 159 -16.84 -3.23 -2.80
CA THR A 159 -16.67 -4.38 -3.69
C THR A 159 -15.31 -4.37 -4.38
N GLY A 160 -14.88 -3.21 -4.85
CA GLY A 160 -13.71 -3.04 -5.70
C GLY A 160 -12.44 -3.25 -4.93
N ASP A 161 -12.30 -2.63 -3.76
CA ASP A 161 -11.04 -2.66 -3.04
C ASP A 161 -10.56 -4.08 -2.73
N PHE A 162 -11.36 -4.86 -2.01
CA PHE A 162 -11.02 -6.27 -1.78
C PHE A 162 -11.23 -7.13 -3.03
N GLY A 163 -12.14 -6.74 -3.92
CA GLY A 163 -12.35 -7.44 -5.18
C GLY A 163 -11.11 -7.43 -6.08
N GLY A 164 -10.33 -6.35 -6.06
CA GLY A 164 -9.06 -6.24 -6.76
C GLY A 164 -8.04 -7.27 -6.25
N ASP A 165 -7.98 -7.47 -4.93
CA ASP A 165 -7.11 -8.52 -4.36
C ASP A 165 -7.61 -9.91 -4.71
N VAL A 166 -8.92 -10.14 -4.70
CA VAL A 166 -9.51 -11.41 -5.15
C VAL A 166 -9.15 -11.70 -6.61
N LEU A 167 -9.27 -10.71 -7.49
CA LEU A 167 -8.94 -10.86 -8.90
C LEU A 167 -7.45 -11.10 -9.09
N SER A 168 -6.62 -10.30 -8.41
CA SER A 168 -5.17 -10.45 -8.41
C SER A 168 -4.76 -11.85 -7.99
N GLN A 169 -5.22 -12.33 -6.83
CA GLN A 169 -4.89 -13.67 -6.33
C GLN A 169 -5.44 -14.80 -7.21
N TYR A 170 -6.52 -14.56 -7.95
CA TYR A 170 -7.08 -15.55 -8.86
C TYR A 170 -6.31 -15.65 -10.17
N GLU A 171 -5.83 -14.53 -10.71
CA GLU A 171 -5.29 -14.45 -12.07
C GLU A 171 -3.75 -14.38 -12.14
N LEU A 172 -3.10 -13.92 -11.08
CA LEU A 172 -1.67 -13.58 -11.08
C LEU A 172 -0.83 -14.55 -10.26
N ASP A 173 0.46 -14.58 -10.59
CA ASP A 173 1.45 -15.33 -9.83
C ASP A 173 2.30 -14.41 -8.94
N PHE A 174 2.18 -14.63 -7.64
CA PHE A 174 2.84 -13.86 -6.59
C PHE A 174 4.15 -14.50 -6.08
N ASP A 175 4.81 -15.33 -6.88
CA ASP A 175 6.08 -16.00 -6.51
C ASP A 175 7.23 -15.02 -6.18
N TYR A 176 7.08 -13.74 -6.52
CA TYR A 176 8.03 -12.67 -6.18
C TYR A 176 7.83 -12.07 -4.78
N LEU A 177 6.75 -12.42 -4.07
CA LEU A 177 6.48 -11.90 -2.73
C LEU A 177 7.55 -12.32 -1.72
N LYS A 178 7.92 -11.39 -0.84
CA LYS A 178 8.87 -11.65 0.23
C LYS A 178 8.14 -12.09 1.49
N ALA A 179 8.51 -13.28 1.99
CA ALA A 179 8.06 -13.80 3.28
C ALA A 179 8.66 -13.07 4.50
N SER A 180 9.56 -12.12 4.26
CA SER A 180 10.12 -11.25 5.27
C SER A 180 10.10 -9.83 4.75
N TRP A 181 9.53 -8.92 5.55
CA TRP A 181 9.52 -7.48 5.29
C TRP A 181 10.50 -6.77 6.20
N TYR A 182 11.10 -5.69 5.69
CA TYR A 182 11.87 -4.76 6.51
C TYR A 182 11.12 -3.44 6.62
N VAL A 183 10.95 -2.94 7.85
CA VAL A 183 10.29 -1.67 8.13
C VAL A 183 11.29 -0.75 8.83
N PRO A 184 11.60 0.45 8.30
CA PRO A 184 12.58 1.39 8.87
C PRO A 184 11.95 2.19 10.02
N VAL A 185 11.60 1.51 11.12
CA VAL A 185 10.76 2.05 12.20
C VAL A 185 11.32 3.33 12.83
N LYS A 186 12.63 3.40 13.10
CA LYS A 186 13.22 4.58 13.74
C LYS A 186 13.17 5.80 12.83
N ASP A 187 13.46 5.59 11.55
CA ASP A 187 13.35 6.63 10.54
C ASP A 187 11.91 7.12 10.38
N LEU A 188 10.93 6.20 10.35
CA LEU A 188 9.51 6.56 10.26
C LEU A 188 9.05 7.40 11.45
N LEU A 189 9.45 7.06 12.68
CA LEU A 189 9.14 7.87 13.86
C LEU A 189 9.67 9.30 13.71
N SER A 190 10.91 9.47 13.26
CA SER A 190 11.50 10.78 13.03
C SER A 190 10.83 11.54 11.88
N ILE A 191 10.44 10.85 10.79
CA ILE A 191 9.72 11.48 9.67
C ILE A 191 8.35 11.99 10.13
N TYR A 192 7.60 11.21 10.90
CA TYR A 192 6.33 11.68 11.46
C TYR A 192 6.54 12.83 12.45
N GLU A 193 7.55 12.76 13.30
CA GLU A 193 7.87 13.86 14.21
C GLU A 193 8.20 15.16 13.44
N ASP A 194 9.01 15.06 12.37
CA ASP A 194 9.31 16.19 11.48
C ASP A 194 8.03 16.69 10.75
N TYR A 195 7.14 15.79 10.34
CA TYR A 195 5.89 16.11 9.64
C TYR A 195 4.89 16.86 10.55
N TYR A 196 4.69 16.37 11.76
CA TYR A 196 3.70 16.92 12.70
C TYR A 196 4.27 17.97 13.67
N GLY A 197 5.59 18.09 13.76
CA GLY A 197 6.29 18.90 14.76
C GLY A 197 6.19 18.35 16.18
N LYS A 198 5.78 17.09 16.35
CA LYS A 198 5.61 16.38 17.63
C LYS A 198 5.47 14.88 17.39
N GLU A 199 5.73 14.09 18.44
CA GLU A 199 5.43 12.65 18.44
C GLU A 199 3.91 12.41 18.34
N VAL A 200 3.48 11.64 17.34
CA VAL A 200 2.07 11.28 17.10
C VAL A 200 1.81 9.78 17.01
N ILE A 201 2.85 8.97 16.83
CA ILE A 201 2.78 7.52 16.67
C ILE A 201 3.94 6.87 17.41
N THR A 202 3.74 5.62 17.84
CA THR A 202 4.73 4.88 18.63
C THR A 202 5.41 3.78 17.81
N GLU A 203 6.62 3.39 18.23
CA GLU A 203 7.33 2.23 17.66
C GLU A 203 6.46 0.97 17.64
N ASN A 204 5.76 0.70 18.75
CA ASN A 204 4.89 -0.46 18.86
C ASN A 204 3.75 -0.45 17.85
N ALA A 205 3.14 0.71 17.61
CA ALA A 205 2.08 0.85 16.61
C ALA A 205 2.61 0.56 15.21
N ILE A 206 3.76 1.13 14.83
CA ILE A 206 4.36 0.87 13.51
C ILE A 206 4.64 -0.64 13.34
N VAL A 207 5.29 -1.26 14.33
CA VAL A 207 5.68 -2.69 14.26
C VAL A 207 4.46 -3.62 14.23
N GLU A 208 3.51 -3.44 15.14
CA GLU A 208 2.35 -4.34 15.23
C GLU A 208 1.43 -4.20 14.01
N CYS A 209 1.14 -2.97 13.57
CA CYS A 209 0.25 -2.74 12.45
C CYS A 209 0.80 -3.27 11.13
N THR A 210 2.08 -3.01 10.86
CA THR A 210 2.73 -3.55 9.65
C THR A 210 2.88 -5.06 9.69
N TYR A 211 3.07 -5.64 10.87
CA TYR A 211 3.09 -7.09 11.00
C TYR A 211 1.72 -7.72 10.74
N LEU A 212 0.64 -7.08 11.20
CA LEU A 212 -0.71 -7.51 10.86
C LEU A 212 -0.95 -7.48 9.35
N GLN A 213 -0.53 -6.41 8.65
CA GLN A 213 -0.63 -6.36 7.18
C GLN A 213 0.13 -7.50 6.47
N LEU A 214 1.33 -7.84 6.95
CA LEU A 214 2.08 -8.98 6.40
C LEU A 214 1.31 -10.29 6.58
N LEU A 215 0.68 -10.49 7.74
CA LEU A 215 -0.14 -11.67 7.99
C LEU A 215 -1.41 -11.67 7.13
N ASP A 216 -2.05 -10.52 6.96
CA ASP A 216 -3.26 -10.35 6.15
C ASP A 216 -2.97 -10.66 4.66
N LEU A 217 -1.85 -10.17 4.12
CA LEU A 217 -1.42 -10.53 2.76
C LEU A 217 -1.27 -12.04 2.58
N TYR A 218 -0.66 -12.73 3.55
CA TYR A 218 -0.51 -14.18 3.47
C TYR A 218 -1.84 -14.93 3.68
N ALA A 219 -2.79 -14.35 4.41
CA ALA A 219 -4.14 -14.86 4.48
C ALA A 219 -4.87 -14.70 3.13
N GLU A 220 -4.67 -13.59 2.42
CA GLU A 220 -5.20 -13.37 1.07
C GLU A 220 -4.69 -14.43 0.09
N ILE A 221 -3.38 -14.69 0.06
CA ILE A 221 -2.77 -15.71 -0.82
C ILE A 221 -3.40 -17.09 -0.65
N ILE A 222 -3.77 -17.45 0.59
CA ILE A 222 -4.35 -18.77 0.89
C ILE A 222 -5.83 -18.86 0.49
N ALA A 223 -6.58 -17.76 0.58
CA ALA A 223 -8.04 -17.81 0.59
C ALA A 223 -8.77 -16.89 -0.40
N ALA A 224 -8.20 -15.74 -0.79
CA ALA A 224 -8.91 -14.72 -1.54
C ALA A 224 -9.33 -15.20 -2.93
N ALA A 225 -8.48 -15.94 -3.65
CA ALA A 225 -8.79 -16.50 -4.98
C ALA A 225 -10.09 -17.33 -4.99
N LYS A 226 -10.42 -18.01 -3.87
CA LYS A 226 -11.64 -18.83 -3.75
C LYS A 226 -12.93 -17.99 -3.76
N LEU A 227 -12.81 -16.69 -3.53
CA LEU A 227 -13.93 -15.73 -3.56
C LEU A 227 -14.18 -15.16 -4.96
N TYR A 228 -13.38 -15.52 -5.96
CA TYR A 228 -13.51 -15.02 -7.34
C TYR A 228 -14.93 -15.13 -7.90
N PRO A 229 -15.64 -16.27 -7.83
CA PRO A 229 -17.00 -16.36 -8.38
C PRO A 229 -17.99 -15.37 -7.74
N ILE A 230 -17.77 -15.00 -6.47
CA ILE A 230 -18.63 -14.04 -5.76
C ILE A 230 -18.35 -12.63 -6.26
N TYR A 231 -17.08 -12.22 -6.34
CA TYR A 231 -16.70 -10.87 -6.75
C TYR A 231 -16.91 -10.64 -8.25
N ALA A 232 -16.61 -11.63 -9.09
CA ALA A 232 -16.88 -11.60 -10.53
C ALA A 232 -18.38 -11.41 -10.82
N ASN A 233 -19.26 -12.03 -10.04
CA ASN A 233 -20.70 -11.84 -10.18
C ASN A 233 -21.21 -10.51 -9.62
N LYS A 234 -20.50 -9.91 -8.64
CA LYS A 234 -20.87 -8.59 -8.11
C LYS A 234 -20.53 -7.46 -9.09
N SER A 235 -19.44 -7.59 -9.84
CA SER A 235 -18.93 -6.52 -10.71
C SER A 235 -18.26 -7.09 -11.97
N PRO A 236 -19.01 -7.26 -13.08
CA PRO A 236 -18.44 -7.56 -14.38
C PRO A 236 -17.43 -6.52 -14.86
N PHE A 237 -17.62 -5.23 -14.52
CA PHE A 237 -16.66 -4.17 -14.81
C PHE A 237 -15.32 -4.45 -14.14
N LEU A 238 -15.31 -4.87 -12.87
CA LEU A 238 -14.07 -5.22 -12.19
C LEU A 238 -13.32 -6.29 -12.98
N VAL A 239 -13.99 -7.38 -13.38
CA VAL A 239 -13.38 -8.46 -14.17
C VAL A 239 -12.84 -7.97 -15.51
N ASP A 240 -13.66 -7.24 -16.27
CA ASP A 240 -13.34 -6.85 -17.64
C ASP A 240 -12.31 -5.71 -17.71
N LYS A 241 -12.18 -4.92 -16.64
CA LYS A 241 -11.45 -3.65 -16.65
C LYS A 241 -10.32 -3.54 -15.66
N PHE A 242 -10.12 -4.53 -14.80
CA PHE A 242 -9.09 -4.52 -13.77
C PHE A 242 -7.71 -4.08 -14.27
N TYR A 243 -7.25 -4.63 -15.39
CA TYR A 243 -5.94 -4.27 -15.94
C TYR A 243 -5.96 -2.98 -16.77
N ASP A 244 -6.90 -2.89 -17.72
CA ASP A 244 -6.81 -1.98 -18.86
C ASP A 244 -7.68 -0.72 -18.74
N TYR A 245 -8.38 -0.53 -17.62
CA TYR A 245 -9.11 0.72 -17.41
C TYR A 245 -8.14 1.89 -17.42
N PHE A 246 -8.39 2.85 -18.32
CA PHE A 246 -7.43 3.90 -18.63
C PHE A 246 -7.08 4.83 -17.45
N LEU A 247 -7.90 4.86 -16.39
CA LEU A 247 -7.69 5.70 -15.22
C LEU A 247 -7.99 4.91 -13.94
N GLY A 248 -6.97 4.22 -13.43
CA GLY A 248 -7.08 3.37 -12.25
C GLY A 248 -7.19 1.87 -12.55
N GLY A 249 -6.96 1.42 -13.79
CA GLY A 249 -6.60 0.02 -14.04
C GLY A 249 -5.16 -0.26 -13.57
N VAL A 250 -4.83 -1.52 -13.31
CA VAL A 250 -3.50 -1.93 -12.82
C VAL A 250 -2.36 -1.40 -13.70
N ASP A 251 -2.53 -1.41 -15.02
CA ASP A 251 -1.48 -0.94 -15.94
C ASP A 251 -1.32 0.59 -15.91
N ASP A 252 -2.43 1.34 -15.78
CA ASP A 252 -2.41 2.80 -15.61
C ASP A 252 -1.77 3.21 -14.28
N MET A 253 -2.14 2.52 -13.19
CA MET A 253 -1.56 2.78 -11.88
C MET A 253 -0.07 2.43 -11.86
N ALA A 254 0.35 1.32 -12.49
CA ALA A 254 1.76 0.96 -12.60
C ALA A 254 2.56 1.99 -13.42
N PHE A 255 1.99 2.50 -14.51
CA PHE A 255 2.58 3.59 -15.28
C PHE A 255 2.69 4.88 -14.44
N SER A 256 1.66 5.21 -13.67
CA SER A 256 1.68 6.35 -12.75
C SER A 256 2.72 6.19 -11.64
N SER A 257 2.87 4.98 -11.09
CA SER A 257 3.93 4.61 -10.14
C SER A 257 5.32 4.83 -10.73
N ASN A 258 5.52 4.46 -12.00
CA ASN A 258 6.78 4.73 -12.69
C ASN A 258 7.10 6.24 -12.74
N ASN A 259 6.12 7.07 -13.09
CA ASN A 259 6.33 8.52 -13.17
C ASN A 259 6.69 9.13 -11.81
N ILE A 260 6.01 8.72 -10.73
CA ILE A 260 6.35 9.21 -9.39
C ILE A 260 7.70 8.66 -8.91
N PHE A 261 8.15 7.49 -9.36
CA PHE A 261 9.51 7.02 -9.08
C PHE A 261 10.57 7.92 -9.70
N GLN A 262 10.36 8.39 -10.93
CA GLN A 262 11.25 9.35 -11.58
C GLN A 262 11.33 10.65 -10.77
N LEU A 263 10.18 11.24 -10.43
CA LEU A 263 10.11 12.45 -9.62
C LEU A 263 10.73 12.26 -8.22
N THR A 264 10.47 11.13 -7.57
CA THR A 264 11.03 10.80 -6.25
C THR A 264 12.55 10.69 -6.32
N SER A 265 13.09 10.04 -7.36
CA SER A 265 14.54 9.93 -7.58
C SER A 265 15.18 11.30 -7.83
N TRP A 266 14.53 12.16 -8.62
CA TRP A 266 14.97 13.53 -8.85
C TRP A 266 15.00 14.33 -7.55
N MET A 267 13.92 14.28 -6.76
CA MET A 267 13.83 15.00 -5.50
C MET A 267 14.84 14.50 -4.46
N LEU A 268 15.13 13.19 -4.43
CA LEU A 268 16.17 12.62 -3.57
C LEU A 268 17.59 13.06 -3.96
N ASN A 269 17.86 13.30 -5.25
CA ASN A 269 19.17 13.74 -5.74
C ASN A 269 19.37 15.26 -5.63
N TYR A 270 18.38 16.04 -6.05
CA TYR A 270 18.51 17.48 -6.23
C TYR A 270 17.78 18.30 -5.17
N GLY A 271 16.93 17.66 -4.36
CA GLY A 271 16.07 18.33 -3.38
C GLY A 271 14.73 18.73 -4.01
N THR A 272 13.91 19.44 -3.26
CA THR A 272 12.50 19.73 -3.63
C THR A 272 12.28 21.21 -3.93
N SER A 273 13.32 22.05 -3.83
CA SER A 273 13.21 23.52 -3.98
C SER A 273 12.76 23.98 -5.37
N GLY A 274 12.98 23.16 -6.40
CA GLY A 274 12.52 23.39 -7.77
C GLY A 274 11.22 22.66 -8.12
N CYS A 275 10.49 22.10 -7.14
CA CYS A 275 9.28 21.33 -7.38
C CYS A 275 8.02 22.03 -6.87
N PHE A 276 6.97 21.96 -7.68
CA PHE A 276 5.60 22.13 -7.24
C PHE A 276 5.10 20.79 -6.70
N ILE A 277 4.85 20.73 -5.38
CA ILE A 277 4.40 19.53 -4.68
C ILE A 277 3.01 19.81 -4.07
N PRO A 278 1.92 19.61 -4.84
CA PRO A 278 0.56 19.69 -4.30
C PRO A 278 0.25 18.47 -3.43
N GLU A 279 -0.90 18.46 -2.77
CA GLU A 279 -1.33 17.34 -1.91
C GLU A 279 -1.40 16.01 -2.69
N ASN A 280 -2.06 16.03 -3.86
CA ASN A 280 -2.18 14.86 -4.72
C ASN A 280 -0.88 14.59 -5.51
N PRO A 281 -0.30 13.38 -5.39
CA PRO A 281 0.98 12.99 -5.98
C PRO A 281 1.01 12.98 -7.51
N LEU A 282 -0.12 12.76 -8.19
CA LEU A 282 -0.17 12.76 -9.67
C LEU A 282 0.18 14.13 -10.28
N PHE A 283 0.11 15.19 -9.48
CA PHE A 283 0.35 16.56 -9.94
C PHE A 283 1.69 17.13 -9.49
N ILE A 284 2.56 16.33 -8.86
CA ILE A 284 3.93 16.75 -8.55
C ILE A 284 4.68 17.03 -9.84
N ARG A 285 5.41 18.14 -9.86
CA ARG A 285 6.23 18.57 -11.01
C ARG A 285 7.48 19.25 -10.52
N CYS A 286 8.63 18.90 -11.07
CA CYS A 286 9.87 19.61 -10.84
C CYS A 286 10.23 20.42 -12.11
N GLU A 287 10.83 21.59 -11.95
CA GLU A 287 11.20 22.50 -13.04
C GLU A 287 12.29 21.89 -13.95
N ASP A 288 11.81 20.98 -14.79
CA ASP A 288 12.31 20.48 -16.07
C ASP A 288 11.14 19.84 -16.89
N GLU A 289 9.94 19.69 -16.29
CA GLU A 289 8.72 19.20 -16.98
C GLU A 289 7.59 20.25 -16.97
N GLN A 290 7.58 21.16 -17.95
CA GLN A 290 6.41 22.02 -18.19
C GLN A 290 5.30 21.25 -18.93
N ARG A 291 4.27 20.80 -18.21
CA ARG A 291 2.96 20.43 -18.79
C ARG A 291 1.80 20.98 -17.96
N ASN A 292 1.37 22.22 -18.18
CA ASN A 292 0.27 22.87 -17.44
C ASN A 292 -1.04 22.04 -17.36
N PHE A 293 -1.54 21.79 -16.14
CA PHE A 293 -2.95 21.44 -15.92
C PHE A 293 -3.51 22.20 -14.70
N PRO A 294 -4.80 22.57 -14.70
CA PRO A 294 -5.40 23.42 -13.67
C PRO A 294 -5.79 22.60 -12.43
N MET A 295 -5.44 23.14 -11.26
CA MET A 295 -5.64 22.56 -9.94
C MET A 295 -7.08 22.81 -9.43
N PHE A 296 -7.78 21.76 -9.01
CA PHE A 296 -9.03 21.86 -8.22
C PHE A 296 -8.79 21.32 -6.81
N LYS A 297 -9.38 22.00 -5.81
CA LYS A 297 -9.23 21.71 -4.38
C LYS A 297 -10.61 21.42 -3.80
N GLU A 298 -10.80 20.30 -3.11
CA GLU A 298 -11.91 20.15 -2.17
C GLU A 298 -11.59 19.15 -1.05
N SER A 299 -12.06 19.47 0.15
CA SER A 299 -11.80 18.85 1.45
C SER A 299 -13.07 18.17 1.96
N ARG A 300 -12.98 17.07 2.74
CA ARG A 300 -13.98 16.73 3.76
C ARG A 300 -13.55 15.69 4.81
N THR A 301 -14.25 15.78 5.93
CA THR A 301 -13.97 15.30 7.30
C THR A 301 -14.58 13.94 7.65
N GLN A 302 -13.99 13.33 8.68
CA GLN A 302 -14.12 11.95 9.16
C GLN A 302 -15.12 11.76 10.34
N HIS A 303 -15.64 10.54 10.55
CA HIS A 303 -16.31 10.12 11.80
C HIS A 303 -16.14 8.62 12.09
N GLN A 304 -15.70 8.25 13.30
CA GLN A 304 -15.48 6.87 13.79
C GLN A 304 -16.30 6.55 15.07
N LYS A 305 -16.54 5.24 15.32
CA LYS A 305 -17.07 4.66 16.58
C LYS A 305 -16.22 3.46 17.02
N LYS A 306 -16.00 3.34 18.34
CA LYS A 306 -15.12 2.36 19.06
C LYS A 306 -15.76 0.99 19.34
N ILE A 307 -15.00 -0.10 19.19
CA ILE A 307 -15.09 -1.38 19.95
C ILE A 307 -13.66 -1.99 20.03
N ALA A 308 -13.30 -2.65 21.14
CA ALA A 308 -11.96 -3.17 21.43
C ALA A 308 -11.88 -4.71 21.48
N SER A 309 -10.75 -5.31 21.07
CA SER A 309 -10.16 -6.54 21.66
C SER A 309 -8.71 -6.74 21.19
N GLY A 310 -7.88 -7.40 22.00
CA GLY A 310 -6.44 -7.54 21.81
C GLY A 310 -5.96 -8.97 21.57
N VAL A 311 -4.88 -9.10 20.79
CA VAL A 311 -4.13 -10.35 20.57
C VAL A 311 -2.63 -10.00 20.58
N ALA A 312 -1.95 -10.21 21.71
CA ALA A 312 -0.50 -10.06 21.79
C ALA A 312 0.05 -11.06 22.81
N LYS A 313 0.67 -12.15 22.33
CA LYS A 313 1.61 -13.00 23.11
C LYS A 313 2.34 -14.09 22.30
N SER A 314 1.96 -14.39 21.04
CA SER A 314 2.66 -15.39 20.20
C SER A 314 3.61 -14.79 19.14
N VAL A 315 3.72 -13.45 19.10
CA VAL A 315 4.28 -12.67 17.98
C VAL A 315 5.82 -12.51 18.03
N GLU A 316 6.44 -12.58 19.21
CA GLU A 316 7.86 -12.20 19.39
C GLU A 316 8.88 -13.05 18.60
N LYS A 317 8.56 -14.30 18.22
CA LYS A 317 9.53 -15.15 17.49
C LYS A 317 9.76 -14.77 16.03
N ASN A 318 8.87 -13.95 15.46
CA ASN A 318 8.85 -13.60 14.05
C ASN A 318 9.26 -12.15 13.78
N ILE A 319 9.62 -11.42 14.82
CA ILE A 319 10.06 -10.02 14.74
C ILE A 319 11.52 -9.97 15.17
N SER A 320 12.39 -9.44 14.31
CA SER A 320 13.81 -9.27 14.61
C SER A 320 14.17 -7.79 14.50
N TYR A 321 14.50 -7.19 15.64
CA TYR A 321 14.87 -5.78 15.72
C TYR A 321 16.31 -5.57 15.23
N THR A 322 16.50 -4.46 14.53
CA THR A 322 17.80 -3.92 14.12
C THR A 322 17.98 -2.54 14.74
N GLU A 323 19.12 -1.90 14.51
CA GLU A 323 19.38 -0.55 15.01
C GLU A 323 18.35 0.48 14.49
N ARG A 324 17.96 0.39 13.21
CA ARG A 324 17.10 1.39 12.54
C ARG A 324 15.68 0.93 12.24
N GLY A 325 15.42 -0.37 12.27
CA GLY A 325 14.14 -0.93 11.87
C GLY A 325 13.91 -2.35 12.37
N VAL A 326 12.93 -3.03 11.78
CA VAL A 326 12.57 -4.41 12.14
C VAL A 326 12.41 -5.28 10.90
N TYR A 327 12.78 -6.55 11.04
CA TYR A 327 12.37 -7.60 10.12
C TYR A 327 11.15 -8.30 10.66
N LEU A 328 10.11 -8.37 9.83
CA LEU A 328 8.85 -9.04 10.10
C LEU A 328 8.80 -10.30 9.24
N LYS A 329 8.65 -11.47 9.86
CA LYS A 329 8.65 -12.75 9.16
C LYS A 329 7.31 -13.45 9.26
N VAL A 330 6.88 -14.00 8.15
CA VAL A 330 5.71 -14.87 8.11
C VAL A 330 5.98 -16.13 8.94
N PRO A 331 5.03 -16.59 9.78
CA PRO A 331 5.17 -17.85 10.50
C PRO A 331 5.41 -19.04 9.56
N ASN A 332 6.18 -20.04 9.99
CA ASN A 332 6.47 -21.21 9.14
C ASN A 332 5.22 -22.01 8.72
N TRP A 333 4.13 -21.98 9.50
CA TRP A 333 2.92 -22.76 9.21
C TRP A 333 2.07 -22.18 8.08
N THR A 334 2.08 -20.86 7.88
CA THR A 334 1.35 -20.20 6.77
C THR A 334 1.98 -20.52 5.42
N MET A 335 3.31 -20.70 5.36
CA MET A 335 3.98 -21.13 4.11
C MET A 335 3.56 -22.54 3.67
N VAL A 336 3.37 -23.46 4.61
CA VAL A 336 2.93 -24.84 4.28
C VAL A 336 1.54 -24.83 3.67
N MET A 337 0.63 -24.00 4.21
CA MET A 337 -0.74 -23.89 3.71
C MET A 337 -0.83 -23.21 2.34
N SER A 338 0.02 -22.22 2.05
CA SER A 338 0.04 -21.54 0.74
C SER A 338 0.53 -22.46 -0.39
N PHE A 339 1.44 -23.40 -0.09
CA PHE A 339 1.86 -24.41 -1.07
C PHE A 339 0.75 -25.42 -1.39
N GLU A 340 -0.09 -25.78 -0.41
CA GLU A 340 -1.21 -26.70 -0.61
C GLU A 340 -2.37 -26.04 -1.39
N SER A 341 -2.62 -24.74 -1.20
CA SER A 341 -3.71 -24.03 -1.87
C SER A 341 -3.49 -23.77 -3.37
N LYS A 342 -2.23 -23.71 -3.85
CA LYS A 342 -1.91 -23.55 -5.29
C LYS A 342 -2.14 -24.85 -6.11
N HIS A 343 -2.41 -25.99 -5.46
CA HIS A 343 -2.54 -27.30 -6.11
C HIS A 343 -3.95 -27.93 -5.99
N GLU A 344 -4.93 -27.19 -5.47
CA GLU A 344 -6.38 -27.51 -5.52
C GLU A 344 -7.10 -26.59 -6.51
#